data_AF-A0A7U9T055-F1
#
_entry.id   AF-A0A7U9T055-F1
#
_cell.length_a   1.000
_cell.length_b   1.000
_cell.length_c   1.000
_cell.angle_alpha   90.00
_cell.angle_beta   90.00
_cell.angle_gamma   90.00
#
_symmetry.space_group_name_H-M   'P 1'
#
loop_
_entity.id
_entity.type
_entity.pdbx_description
1 polymer ?
#
loop_
_entity_poly.entity_id
_entity_poly.type
_entity_poly.pdbx_seq_one_letter_code
_entity_poly.pdbx_strand_id
1 'polypeptide(L)'
;MKKSTQKLIENFRCNYKVFAKGSDPGLLEQAYHESFEAGRREGFCPAIILLDEAADGWLEYMEDAKAVNGSVRLDSKDNGKELLEERFDLFFEDSGYDSLEDFIGEETEGEVIHHFIAFISTRTNKLEEDTLLLEIPVSNPWDLISYLPMGGWNDCPDSKEMTAICKYWYEKYQAVPAVFANDILEFYAPAKLNGQNSIEAAKEHYAFCPDRIDQGTETYTLSELASGLEESDVWYFWWD
;
A
#
# COMPACT_ATOMS: atom_id res chain seq x y z
N MET A 1 23.55 2.67 -3.40
CA MET A 1 23.00 1.62 -4.29
C MET A 1 24.06 0.65 -4.80
N LYS A 2 23.84 -0.66 -4.66
CA LYS A 2 24.74 -1.72 -5.16
C LYS A 2 24.61 -1.87 -6.69
N LYS A 3 25.65 -2.40 -7.35
CA LYS A 3 25.61 -2.67 -8.81
C LYS A 3 24.55 -3.70 -9.21
N SER A 4 24.25 -4.66 -8.34
CA SER A 4 23.17 -5.64 -8.53
C SER A 4 21.82 -4.95 -8.60
N THR A 5 21.50 -4.13 -7.59
CA THR A 5 20.28 -3.33 -7.51
C THR A 5 20.12 -2.43 -8.73
N GLN A 6 21.19 -1.76 -9.17
CA GLN A 6 21.16 -0.92 -10.38
C GLN A 6 20.77 -1.72 -11.64
N LYS A 7 21.31 -2.93 -11.80
CA LYS A 7 21.02 -3.79 -12.94
C LYS A 7 19.57 -4.31 -12.92
N LEU A 8 19.06 -4.62 -11.72
CA LEU A 8 17.66 -5.03 -11.52
C LEU A 8 16.71 -3.88 -11.90
N ILE A 9 17.03 -2.64 -11.52
CA ILE A 9 16.23 -1.44 -11.86
C ILE A 9 16.18 -1.20 -13.37
N GLU A 10 17.31 -1.37 -14.08
CA GLU A 10 17.35 -1.22 -15.55
C GLU A 10 16.42 -2.22 -16.27
N ASN A 11 16.11 -3.36 -15.64
CA ASN A 11 15.19 -4.35 -16.19
C ASN A 11 13.71 -3.95 -16.10
N PHE A 12 13.35 -2.94 -15.30
CA PHE A 12 11.97 -2.44 -15.24
C PHE A 12 11.57 -1.67 -16.50
N ARG A 13 12.52 -1.25 -17.33
CA ARG A 13 12.27 -0.51 -18.60
C ARG A 13 11.33 0.69 -18.43
N CYS A 14 11.40 1.34 -17.28
CA CYS A 14 10.67 2.56 -16.95
C CYS A 14 11.65 3.67 -16.55
N ASN A 15 11.17 4.91 -16.54
CA ASN A 15 11.94 5.99 -15.93
C ASN A 15 11.98 5.79 -14.42
N TYR A 16 13.08 6.22 -13.80
CA TYR A 16 13.20 6.20 -12.35
C TYR A 16 14.05 7.37 -11.84
N LYS A 17 13.86 7.71 -10.56
CA LYS A 17 14.71 8.62 -9.80
C LYS A 17 15.16 7.94 -8.52
N VAL A 18 16.41 8.13 -8.13
CA VAL A 18 16.98 7.60 -6.89
C VAL A 18 17.11 8.73 -5.87
N PHE A 19 16.66 8.47 -4.65
CA PHE A 19 16.87 9.36 -3.50
C PHE A 19 17.75 8.64 -2.50
N ALA A 20 18.84 9.28 -2.08
CA ALA A 20 19.85 8.62 -1.25
C ALA A 20 19.41 8.56 0.22
N LYS A 21 19.82 7.51 0.94
CA LYS A 21 19.75 7.42 2.39
C LYS A 21 20.20 8.73 3.06
N GLY A 22 19.46 9.18 4.06
CA GLY A 22 19.73 10.44 4.77
C GLY A 22 19.22 11.70 4.07
N SER A 23 18.63 11.59 2.89
CA SER A 23 17.98 12.73 2.21
C SER A 23 16.68 13.13 2.91
N ASP A 24 16.18 14.31 2.56
CA ASP A 24 14.89 14.82 3.04
C ASP A 24 13.72 14.00 2.43
N PRO A 25 12.89 13.32 3.25
CA PRO A 25 11.76 12.54 2.75
C PRO A 25 10.73 13.40 2.00
N GLY A 26 10.58 14.69 2.36
CA GLY A 26 9.65 15.59 1.67
C GLY A 26 9.99 15.81 0.20
N LEU A 27 11.26 15.68 -0.21
CA LEU A 27 11.67 15.77 -1.62
C LEU A 27 11.22 14.56 -2.42
N LEU A 28 11.21 13.37 -1.81
CA LEU A 28 10.72 12.14 -2.43
C LEU A 28 9.19 12.20 -2.59
N GLU A 29 8.48 12.59 -1.54
CA GLU A 29 7.02 12.69 -1.55
C GLU A 29 6.53 13.77 -2.54
N GLN A 30 7.19 14.94 -2.58
CA GLN A 30 6.93 15.96 -3.60
C GLN A 30 7.11 15.38 -5.02
N ALA A 31 8.20 14.65 -5.26
CA ALA A 31 8.46 14.04 -6.56
C ALA A 31 7.42 12.97 -6.92
N TYR A 32 6.90 12.23 -5.93
CA TYR A 32 5.79 11.29 -6.14
C TYR A 32 4.52 12.00 -6.59
N HIS A 33 4.10 13.08 -5.92
CA HIS A 33 2.91 13.84 -6.32
C HIS A 33 3.05 14.46 -7.71
N GLU A 34 4.21 15.03 -8.04
CA GLU A 34 4.49 15.54 -9.39
C GLU A 34 4.40 14.42 -10.45
N SER A 35 4.95 13.25 -10.14
CA SER A 35 4.90 12.07 -11.01
C SER A 35 3.50 11.48 -11.14
N PHE A 36 2.68 11.52 -10.07
CA PHE A 36 1.28 11.07 -10.08
C PHE A 36 0.43 11.91 -11.03
N GLU A 37 0.56 13.24 -10.97
CA GLU A 37 -0.14 14.16 -11.89
C GLU A 37 0.36 14.07 -13.33
N ALA A 38 1.63 13.72 -13.54
CA ALA A 38 2.18 13.44 -14.87
C ALA A 38 1.67 12.10 -15.43
N GLY A 39 1.67 11.05 -14.62
CA GLY A 39 1.25 9.70 -15.00
C GLY A 39 -0.17 9.63 -15.53
N ARG A 40 -1.10 10.39 -14.93
CA ARG A 40 -2.49 10.52 -15.41
C ARG A 40 -2.61 11.06 -16.85
N ARG A 41 -1.62 11.84 -17.31
CA ARG A 41 -1.56 12.43 -18.65
C ARG A 41 -0.74 11.59 -19.64
N GLU A 42 0.30 10.94 -19.13
CA GLU A 42 1.36 10.33 -19.93
C GLU A 42 1.25 8.79 -20.00
N GLY A 43 0.35 8.18 -19.24
CA GLY A 43 0.01 6.76 -19.34
C GLY A 43 0.90 5.84 -18.50
N PHE A 44 1.28 6.28 -17.31
CA PHE A 44 2.04 5.51 -16.32
C PHE A 44 1.49 5.74 -14.90
N CYS A 45 1.88 4.90 -13.94
CA CYS A 45 1.59 5.09 -12.52
C CYS A 45 2.89 5.12 -11.72
N PRO A 46 3.09 6.10 -10.81
CA PRO A 46 4.28 6.14 -9.98
C PRO A 46 4.22 5.11 -8.84
N ALA A 47 5.38 4.55 -8.47
CA ALA A 47 5.54 3.73 -7.28
C ALA A 47 6.88 4.02 -6.60
N ILE A 48 6.89 4.08 -5.28
CA ILE A 48 8.08 4.21 -4.45
C ILE A 48 8.50 2.81 -3.97
N ILE A 49 9.80 2.51 -4.05
CA ILE A 49 10.40 1.31 -3.48
C ILE A 49 11.48 1.72 -2.48
N LEU A 50 11.43 1.14 -1.27
CA LEU A 50 12.52 1.21 -0.31
C LEU A 50 13.57 0.14 -0.62
N LEU A 51 14.85 0.54 -0.72
CA LEU A 51 15.96 -0.39 -1.01
C LEU A 51 16.64 -0.86 0.28
N ASP A 52 15.86 -1.51 1.14
CA ASP A 52 16.35 -2.14 2.37
C ASP A 52 17.13 -3.45 2.10
N GLU A 53 17.46 -4.19 3.16
CA GLU A 53 18.21 -5.45 3.04
C GLU A 53 17.44 -6.55 2.30
N ALA A 54 16.10 -6.53 2.33
CA ALA A 54 15.23 -7.49 1.66
C ALA A 54 14.97 -7.14 0.18
N ALA A 55 15.16 -5.87 -0.19
CA ALA A 55 14.88 -5.37 -1.54
C ALA A 55 15.60 -6.14 -2.65
N ASP A 56 16.86 -6.55 -2.46
CA ASP A 56 17.59 -7.32 -3.48
C ASP A 56 16.88 -8.67 -3.78
N GLY A 57 16.40 -9.37 -2.74
CA GLY A 57 15.68 -10.64 -2.90
C GLY A 57 14.29 -10.46 -3.48
N TRP A 58 13.58 -9.39 -3.08
CA TRP A 58 12.29 -9.04 -3.66
C TRP A 58 12.40 -8.65 -5.14
N LEU A 59 13.42 -7.88 -5.51
CA LEU A 59 13.71 -7.52 -6.90
C LEU A 59 14.02 -8.75 -7.78
N GLU A 60 14.79 -9.71 -7.26
CA GLU A 60 15.03 -10.98 -7.95
C GLU A 60 13.74 -11.80 -8.14
N TYR A 61 12.90 -11.90 -7.09
CA TYR A 61 11.59 -12.55 -7.20
C TYR A 61 10.70 -11.90 -8.26
N MET A 62 10.67 -10.57 -8.33
CA MET A 62 9.91 -9.83 -9.35
C MET A 62 10.40 -10.11 -10.77
N GLU A 63 11.71 -10.25 -10.98
CA GLU A 63 12.27 -10.62 -12.28
C GLU A 63 11.84 -12.03 -12.70
N ASP A 64 11.91 -12.98 -11.78
CA ASP A 64 11.47 -14.36 -12.02
C ASP A 64 9.96 -14.41 -12.30
N ALA A 65 9.15 -13.70 -11.52
CA ALA A 65 7.71 -13.59 -11.73
C ALA A 65 7.38 -13.00 -13.10
N LYS A 66 8.11 -11.96 -13.54
CA LYS A 66 7.98 -11.37 -14.89
C LYS A 66 8.40 -12.34 -15.99
N ALA A 67 9.46 -13.12 -15.78
CA ALA A 67 9.94 -14.11 -16.75
C ALA A 67 8.97 -15.29 -16.91
N VAL A 68 8.30 -15.72 -15.84
CA VAL A 68 7.31 -16.81 -15.85
C VAL A 68 5.95 -16.35 -16.37
N ASN A 69 5.47 -15.18 -15.94
CA ASN A 69 4.12 -14.68 -16.27
C ASN A 69 4.09 -13.78 -17.51
N GLY A 70 5.25 -13.46 -18.10
CA GLY A 70 5.36 -12.73 -19.37
C GLY A 70 4.70 -11.36 -19.35
N SER A 71 4.89 -10.53 -18.32
CA SER A 71 4.24 -9.20 -18.20
C SER A 71 2.71 -9.16 -18.37
N VAL A 72 2.04 -10.32 -18.34
CA VAL A 72 0.59 -10.40 -18.54
C VAL A 72 -0.05 -10.15 -17.18
N ARG A 73 -0.64 -8.97 -17.04
CA ARG A 73 -1.74 -8.62 -16.12
C ARG A 73 -2.26 -9.85 -15.38
N LEU A 74 -2.07 -9.91 -14.07
CA LEU A 74 -2.66 -10.99 -13.27
C LEU A 74 -4.17 -10.99 -13.58
N ASP A 75 -4.70 -12.15 -13.98
CA ASP A 75 -6.13 -12.31 -14.21
C ASP A 75 -6.82 -12.28 -12.83
N SER A 76 -7.03 -11.06 -12.33
CA SER A 76 -7.77 -10.80 -11.10
C SER A 76 -9.25 -10.85 -11.43
N LYS A 77 -10.01 -11.64 -10.68
CA LYS A 77 -11.47 -11.57 -10.73
C LYS A 77 -11.92 -10.20 -10.24
N ASP A 78 -13.06 -9.74 -10.73
CA ASP A 78 -13.68 -8.49 -10.27
C ASP A 78 -14.50 -8.75 -8.99
N ASN A 79 -13.80 -9.17 -7.92
CA ASN A 79 -14.41 -9.63 -6.66
C ASN A 79 -13.72 -9.07 -5.41
N GLY A 80 -13.08 -7.90 -5.53
CA GLY A 80 -12.33 -7.29 -4.41
C GLY A 80 -13.20 -7.02 -3.19
N LYS A 81 -14.47 -6.66 -3.39
CA LYS A 81 -15.44 -6.44 -2.31
C LYS A 81 -15.75 -7.74 -1.56
N GLU A 82 -16.07 -8.80 -2.30
CA GLU A 82 -16.39 -10.11 -1.73
C GLU A 82 -15.19 -10.68 -0.96
N LEU A 83 -13.96 -10.49 -1.46
CA LEU A 83 -12.74 -10.89 -0.75
C LEU A 83 -12.59 -10.14 0.58
N LEU A 84 -12.87 -8.84 0.62
CA LEU A 84 -12.82 -8.07 1.86
C LEU A 84 -13.92 -8.50 2.84
N GLU A 85 -15.13 -8.79 2.36
CA GLU A 85 -16.23 -9.29 3.18
C GLU A 85 -15.89 -10.67 3.79
N GLU A 86 -15.40 -11.61 2.99
CA GLU A 86 -14.99 -12.95 3.46
C GLU A 86 -13.84 -12.88 4.48
N ARG A 87 -12.87 -11.99 4.24
CA ARG A 87 -11.74 -11.79 5.16
C ARG A 87 -12.16 -11.08 6.44
N PHE A 88 -13.06 -10.10 6.37
CA PHE A 88 -13.59 -9.45 7.55
C PHE A 88 -14.28 -10.45 8.47
N ASP A 89 -15.16 -11.29 7.92
CA ASP A 89 -15.86 -12.31 8.68
C ASP A 89 -14.87 -13.27 9.37
N LEU A 90 -13.83 -13.71 8.66
CA LEU A 90 -12.77 -14.56 9.21
C LEU A 90 -12.05 -13.92 10.41
N PHE A 91 -11.56 -12.69 10.26
CA PHE A 91 -10.80 -12.04 11.33
C PHE A 91 -11.69 -11.58 12.48
N PHE A 92 -12.93 -11.17 12.21
CA PHE A 92 -13.87 -10.80 13.25
C PHE A 92 -14.22 -12.00 14.14
N GLU A 93 -14.38 -13.21 13.57
CA GLU A 93 -14.59 -14.44 14.35
C GLU A 93 -13.44 -14.72 15.33
N ASP A 94 -12.20 -14.38 14.96
CA ASP A 94 -10.99 -14.59 15.77
C ASP A 94 -10.62 -13.37 16.66
N SER A 95 -11.31 -12.23 16.51
CA SER A 95 -11.00 -10.97 17.19
C SER A 95 -11.23 -10.98 18.71
N GLY A 96 -12.04 -11.93 19.21
CA GLY A 96 -12.38 -12.05 20.63
C GLY A 96 -13.46 -11.08 21.13
N TYR A 97 -14.08 -10.30 20.23
CA TYR A 97 -15.23 -9.46 20.55
C TYR A 97 -16.54 -10.26 20.58
N ASP A 98 -17.43 -9.96 21.54
CA ASP A 98 -18.72 -10.63 21.69
C ASP A 98 -19.75 -10.18 20.63
N SER A 99 -19.61 -8.96 20.11
CA SER A 99 -20.50 -8.36 19.11
C SER A 99 -19.77 -7.39 18.19
N LEU A 100 -20.36 -7.11 17.02
CA LEU A 100 -19.81 -6.14 16.07
C LEU A 100 -19.88 -4.73 16.64
N GLU A 101 -20.91 -4.41 17.41
CA GLU A 101 -21.04 -3.12 18.09
C GLU A 101 -19.87 -2.87 19.06
N ASP A 102 -19.46 -3.89 19.82
CA ASP A 102 -18.31 -3.79 20.74
C ASP A 102 -17.00 -3.58 19.98
N PHE A 103 -16.83 -4.26 18.83
CA PHE A 103 -15.64 -4.09 17.99
C PHE A 103 -15.63 -2.73 17.26
N ILE A 104 -16.80 -2.22 16.91
CA ILE A 104 -16.93 -0.87 16.36
C ILE A 104 -16.42 0.16 17.37
N GLY A 105 -16.85 0.08 18.63
CA GLY A 105 -16.46 1.05 19.66
C GLY A 105 -17.12 2.43 19.49
N GLU A 106 -16.68 3.40 20.30
CA GLU A 106 -17.27 4.74 20.35
C GLU A 106 -16.22 5.86 20.23
N GLU A 107 -15.01 5.54 19.76
CA GLU A 107 -13.93 6.51 19.64
C GLU A 107 -14.24 7.57 18.57
N THR A 108 -13.80 8.80 18.86
CA THR A 108 -14.06 9.99 18.00
C THR A 108 -12.79 10.70 17.56
N GLU A 109 -11.64 10.19 17.99
CA GLU A 109 -10.31 10.64 17.61
C GLU A 109 -9.51 9.45 17.11
N GLY A 110 -8.62 9.69 16.16
CA GLY A 110 -7.78 8.67 15.55
C GLY A 110 -6.61 9.30 14.81
N GLU A 111 -5.62 8.49 14.46
CA GLU A 111 -4.43 8.96 13.75
C GLU A 111 -4.77 9.43 12.33
N VAL A 112 -4.40 10.67 12.01
CA VAL A 112 -4.53 11.23 10.66
C VAL A 112 -3.19 11.19 9.95
N ILE A 113 -3.14 10.53 8.80
CA ILE A 113 -1.90 10.30 8.04
C ILE A 113 -1.95 11.11 6.74
N HIS A 114 -1.00 12.03 6.60
CA HIS A 114 -0.82 12.88 5.43
C HIS A 114 0.48 12.64 4.66
N HIS A 115 1.36 11.82 5.22
CA HIS A 115 2.70 11.58 4.70
C HIS A 115 2.97 10.10 4.68
N PHE A 116 3.65 9.65 3.63
CA PHE A 116 4.23 8.30 3.60
C PHE A 116 5.29 8.17 4.68
N ILE A 117 5.25 7.08 5.45
CA ILE A 117 6.10 6.87 6.62
C ILE A 117 7.07 5.69 6.46
N ALA A 118 6.78 4.74 5.57
CA ALA A 118 7.55 3.50 5.41
C ALA A 118 9.07 3.68 5.23
N PHE A 119 9.49 4.80 4.62
CA PHE A 119 10.90 5.10 4.34
C PHE A 119 11.53 6.10 5.33
N ILE A 120 10.82 6.54 6.36
CA ILE A 120 11.30 7.57 7.28
C ILE A 120 11.93 6.94 8.52
N SER A 121 13.19 7.28 8.76
CA SER A 121 13.90 6.92 9.98
C SER A 121 13.28 7.59 11.21
N THR A 122 12.75 6.81 12.15
CA THR A 122 12.24 7.32 13.44
C THR A 122 13.32 8.02 14.28
N ARG A 123 14.61 7.74 14.00
CA ARG A 123 15.74 8.34 14.71
C ARG A 123 16.21 9.66 14.14
N THR A 124 16.19 9.80 12.82
CA THR A 124 16.82 10.93 12.13
C THR A 124 15.83 11.82 11.38
N ASN A 125 14.60 11.36 11.19
CA ASN A 125 13.59 11.99 10.35
C ASN A 125 14.10 12.25 8.92
N LYS A 126 14.88 11.30 8.40
CA LYS A 126 15.47 11.27 7.06
C LYS A 126 15.17 9.92 6.42
N LEU A 127 15.40 9.80 5.11
CA LEU A 127 15.27 8.52 4.43
C LEU A 127 16.14 7.46 5.13
N GLU A 128 15.53 6.38 5.60
CA GLU A 128 16.20 5.30 6.32
C GLU A 128 17.16 4.54 5.40
N GLU A 129 16.79 4.35 4.14
CA GLU A 129 17.62 3.74 3.10
C GLU A 129 17.53 4.51 1.77
N ASP A 130 18.28 4.07 0.76
CA ASP A 130 18.08 4.56 -0.61
C ASP A 130 16.64 4.20 -1.06
N THR A 131 15.97 5.11 -1.76
CA THR A 131 14.63 4.87 -2.31
C THR A 131 14.59 5.11 -3.81
N LEU A 132 13.67 4.43 -4.49
CA LEU A 132 13.41 4.60 -5.91
C LEU A 132 12.00 5.12 -6.12
N LEU A 133 11.86 6.13 -6.96
CA LEU A 133 10.58 6.49 -7.57
C LEU A 133 10.57 5.96 -9.00
N LEU A 134 9.66 5.04 -9.32
CA LEU A 134 9.49 4.42 -10.62
C LEU A 134 8.26 4.99 -11.35
N GLU A 135 8.36 5.21 -12.66
CA GLU A 135 7.21 5.61 -13.52
C GLU A 135 6.71 4.40 -14.31
N ILE A 136 5.93 3.52 -13.67
CA ILE A 136 5.61 2.20 -14.21
C ILE A 136 4.60 2.32 -15.36
N PRO A 137 4.86 1.72 -16.54
CA PRO A 137 4.05 1.91 -17.75
C PRO A 137 2.76 1.08 -17.73
N VAL A 138 1.92 1.30 -16.71
CA VAL A 138 0.58 0.71 -16.56
C VAL A 138 -0.47 1.82 -16.62
N SER A 139 -1.58 1.55 -17.30
CA SER A 139 -2.68 2.51 -17.45
C SER A 139 -3.63 2.52 -16.26
N ASN A 140 -3.72 1.41 -15.52
CA ASN A 140 -4.57 1.32 -14.33
C ASN A 140 -3.71 1.25 -13.07
N PRO A 141 -4.00 2.04 -12.02
CA PRO A 141 -3.21 2.01 -10.79
C PRO A 141 -3.20 0.66 -10.06
N TRP A 142 -4.29 -0.12 -10.13
CA TRP A 142 -4.33 -1.45 -9.52
C TRP A 142 -3.40 -2.47 -10.21
N ASP A 143 -2.99 -2.23 -11.45
CA ASP A 143 -2.01 -3.09 -12.15
C ASP A 143 -0.59 -2.90 -11.58
N LEU A 144 -0.36 -1.91 -10.69
CA LEU A 144 0.91 -1.75 -9.96
C LEU A 144 1.27 -3.00 -9.15
N ILE A 145 0.30 -3.63 -8.48
CA ILE A 145 0.51 -4.87 -7.72
C ILE A 145 0.98 -6.01 -8.63
N SER A 146 0.45 -6.09 -9.85
CA SER A 146 0.93 -7.07 -10.84
C SER A 146 2.36 -6.80 -11.30
N TYR A 147 2.78 -5.54 -11.30
CA TYR A 147 4.13 -5.13 -11.72
C TYR A 147 5.17 -5.25 -10.59
N LEU A 148 4.70 -5.05 -9.35
CA LEU A 148 5.43 -5.10 -8.09
C LEU A 148 4.73 -6.11 -7.15
N PRO A 149 4.76 -7.42 -7.46
CA PRO A 149 4.06 -8.42 -6.69
C PRO A 149 4.61 -8.54 -5.26
N MET A 150 3.71 -8.50 -4.28
CA MET A 150 3.96 -8.81 -2.87
C MET A 150 2.75 -9.56 -2.28
N GLY A 151 2.87 -10.00 -1.03
CA GLY A 151 1.85 -10.71 -0.27
C GLY A 151 1.88 -12.24 -0.42
N GLY A 152 0.95 -12.91 0.28
CA GLY A 152 0.91 -14.37 0.40
C GLY A 152 1.73 -14.92 1.58
N TRP A 153 2.05 -14.07 2.55
CA TRP A 153 2.68 -14.42 3.83
C TRP A 153 1.91 -13.74 4.97
N ASN A 154 1.99 -14.30 6.18
CA ASN A 154 1.20 -13.87 7.33
C ASN A 154 -0.27 -13.75 6.93
N ASP A 155 -0.94 -12.66 7.29
CA ASP A 155 -2.29 -12.34 6.82
C ASP A 155 -2.31 -11.41 5.59
N CYS A 156 -1.15 -11.14 4.97
CA CYS A 156 -1.06 -10.31 3.77
C CYS A 156 -1.70 -11.03 2.56
N PRO A 157 -2.75 -10.47 1.92
CA PRO A 157 -3.39 -11.08 0.77
C PRO A 157 -2.40 -11.36 -0.36
N ASP A 158 -2.63 -12.40 -1.16
CA ASP A 158 -1.72 -12.66 -2.28
C ASP A 158 -1.84 -11.58 -3.38
N SER A 159 -0.87 -11.52 -4.30
CA SER A 159 -0.85 -10.45 -5.31
C SER A 159 -2.09 -10.43 -6.23
N LYS A 160 -2.80 -11.57 -6.43
CA LYS A 160 -4.03 -11.61 -7.25
C LYS A 160 -5.21 -11.05 -6.47
N GLU A 161 -5.33 -11.42 -5.21
CA GLU A 161 -6.33 -10.87 -4.28
C GLU A 161 -6.12 -9.37 -4.09
N MET A 162 -4.89 -8.95 -3.81
CA MET A 162 -4.51 -7.54 -3.71
C MET A 162 -4.85 -6.77 -4.99
N THR A 163 -4.61 -7.33 -6.18
CA THR A 163 -4.97 -6.67 -7.44
C THR A 163 -6.49 -6.43 -7.54
N ALA A 164 -7.30 -7.41 -7.16
CA ALA A 164 -8.76 -7.29 -7.14
C ALA A 164 -9.25 -6.24 -6.13
N ILE A 165 -8.67 -6.25 -4.92
CA ILE A 165 -8.96 -5.29 -3.85
C ILE A 165 -8.55 -3.87 -4.27
N CYS A 166 -7.36 -3.70 -4.85
CA CYS A 166 -6.90 -2.40 -5.34
C CYS A 166 -7.80 -1.86 -6.46
N LYS A 167 -8.32 -2.72 -7.34
CA LYS A 167 -9.29 -2.30 -8.36
C LYS A 167 -10.57 -1.78 -7.70
N TYR A 168 -11.12 -2.53 -6.75
CA TYR A 168 -12.31 -2.13 -6.00
C TYR A 168 -12.09 -0.80 -5.25
N TRP A 169 -10.97 -0.65 -4.55
CA TRP A 169 -10.64 0.58 -3.83
C TRP A 169 -10.37 1.78 -4.73
N TYR A 170 -9.77 1.57 -5.91
CA TYR A 170 -9.64 2.63 -6.88
C TYR A 170 -11.01 3.11 -7.39
N GLU A 171 -11.92 2.19 -7.71
CA GLU A 171 -13.27 2.53 -8.16
C GLU A 171 -14.12 3.20 -7.07
N LYS A 172 -13.97 2.76 -5.81
CA LYS A 172 -14.74 3.25 -4.66
C LYS A 172 -14.17 4.55 -4.04
N TYR A 173 -12.86 4.60 -3.81
CA TYR A 173 -12.19 5.67 -3.06
C TYR A 173 -11.21 6.49 -3.89
N GLN A 174 -10.85 6.05 -5.11
CA GLN A 174 -9.72 6.59 -5.89
C GLN A 174 -8.37 6.40 -5.19
N ALA A 175 -8.26 5.43 -4.29
CA ALA A 175 -7.01 5.08 -3.63
C ALA A 175 -6.11 4.27 -4.58
N VAL A 176 -4.81 4.54 -4.54
CA VAL A 176 -3.80 3.89 -5.39
C VAL A 176 -2.64 3.37 -4.56
N PRO A 177 -2.09 2.17 -4.85
CA PRO A 177 -0.83 1.74 -4.25
C PRO A 177 0.28 2.75 -4.57
N ALA A 178 1.09 3.11 -3.58
CA ALA A 178 2.06 4.20 -3.71
C ALA A 178 3.46 3.79 -3.25
N VAL A 179 3.58 3.19 -2.07
CA VAL A 179 4.87 2.84 -1.46
C VAL A 179 4.93 1.37 -1.16
N PHE A 180 6.01 0.73 -1.61
CA PHE A 180 6.28 -0.69 -1.42
C PHE A 180 7.57 -0.84 -0.61
N ALA A 181 7.45 -1.47 0.55
CA ALA A 181 8.58 -1.97 1.34
C ALA A 181 8.37 -3.46 1.64
N ASN A 182 9.26 -4.08 2.41
CA ASN A 182 9.25 -5.51 2.65
C ASN A 182 7.93 -6.04 3.24
N ASP A 183 7.44 -5.38 4.29
CA ASP A 183 6.26 -5.72 5.08
C ASP A 183 5.27 -4.56 5.18
N ILE A 184 5.49 -3.49 4.42
CA ILE A 184 4.65 -2.28 4.41
C ILE A 184 4.16 -2.00 2.98
N LEU A 185 2.87 -1.69 2.87
CA LEU A 185 2.24 -1.15 1.68
C LEU A 185 1.50 0.14 2.06
N GLU A 186 1.78 1.23 1.37
CA GLU A 186 1.03 2.49 1.56
C GLU A 186 0.28 2.87 0.29
N PHE A 187 -0.88 3.50 0.48
CA PHE A 187 -1.71 4.01 -0.59
C PHE A 187 -1.77 5.53 -0.54
N TYR A 188 -1.88 6.13 -1.71
CA TYR A 188 -2.30 7.52 -1.86
C TYR A 188 -3.79 7.57 -2.15
N ALA A 189 -4.56 8.27 -1.30
CA ALA A 189 -5.99 8.45 -1.42
C ALA A 189 -6.30 9.96 -1.53
N PRO A 190 -6.07 10.59 -2.69
CA PRO A 190 -6.24 12.05 -2.85
C PRO A 190 -7.67 12.55 -2.63
N ALA A 191 -8.66 11.66 -2.78
CA ALA A 191 -10.06 11.93 -2.50
C ALA A 191 -10.45 11.57 -1.04
N LYS A 192 -9.48 11.22 -0.19
CA LYS A 192 -9.69 10.63 1.14
C LYS A 192 -10.63 9.43 1.03
N LEU A 193 -11.69 9.39 1.84
CA LEU A 193 -12.74 8.38 1.74
C LEU A 193 -13.74 8.61 0.61
N ASN A 194 -13.59 9.64 -0.23
CA ASN A 194 -14.48 9.89 -1.38
C ASN A 194 -15.98 9.89 -1.02
N GLY A 195 -16.32 10.45 0.16
CA GLY A 195 -17.69 10.51 0.70
C GLY A 195 -18.27 9.17 1.17
N GLN A 196 -17.46 8.11 1.24
CA GLN A 196 -17.85 6.82 1.81
C GLN A 196 -17.88 6.87 3.34
N ASN A 197 -18.56 5.90 3.94
CA ASN A 197 -18.64 5.76 5.39
C ASN A 197 -17.29 5.30 5.98
N SER A 198 -16.81 5.97 7.02
CA SER A 198 -15.52 5.74 7.67
C SER A 198 -15.44 4.41 8.43
N ILE A 199 -16.53 3.95 9.07
CA ILE A 199 -16.60 2.63 9.70
C ILE A 199 -16.51 1.52 8.66
N GLU A 200 -17.20 1.66 7.52
CA GLU A 200 -17.10 0.67 6.43
C GLU A 200 -15.70 0.65 5.81
N ALA A 201 -15.04 1.81 5.68
CA ALA A 201 -13.64 1.86 5.27
C ALA A 201 -12.72 1.19 6.30
N ALA A 202 -12.91 1.44 7.60
CA ALA A 202 -12.13 0.79 8.67
C ALA A 202 -12.29 -0.74 8.66
N LYS A 203 -13.50 -1.27 8.41
CA LYS A 203 -13.72 -2.71 8.23
C LYS A 203 -12.94 -3.28 7.06
N GLU A 204 -12.95 -2.58 5.92
CA GLU A 204 -12.17 -2.99 4.75
C GLU A 204 -10.66 -2.93 5.02
N HIS A 205 -10.17 -1.92 5.76
CA HIS A 205 -8.78 -1.83 6.16
C HIS A 205 -8.38 -2.99 7.10
N TYR A 206 -9.23 -3.32 8.07
CA TYR A 206 -9.03 -4.47 8.97
C TYR A 206 -9.01 -5.79 8.19
N ALA A 207 -9.94 -5.98 7.26
CA ALA A 207 -9.99 -7.17 6.40
C ALA A 207 -8.74 -7.31 5.51
N PHE A 208 -8.19 -6.20 5.05
CA PHE A 208 -6.96 -6.18 4.25
C PHE A 208 -5.71 -6.45 5.10
N CYS A 209 -5.67 -5.88 6.30
CA CYS A 209 -4.53 -5.91 7.21
C CYS A 209 -5.04 -5.81 8.66
N PRO A 210 -5.20 -6.93 9.38
CA PRO A 210 -5.77 -6.93 10.72
C PRO A 210 -4.92 -6.14 11.72
N ASP A 211 -3.60 -6.15 11.53
CA ASP A 211 -2.63 -5.36 12.30
C ASP A 211 -2.90 -3.84 12.26
N ARG A 212 -3.72 -3.35 11.31
CA ARG A 212 -4.17 -1.95 11.36
C ARG A 212 -4.98 -1.60 12.60
N ILE A 213 -5.62 -2.58 13.22
CA ILE A 213 -6.33 -2.39 14.48
C ILE A 213 -5.55 -3.07 15.59
N ASP A 214 -5.19 -4.35 15.40
CA ASP A 214 -4.65 -5.20 16.45
C ASP A 214 -3.30 -4.72 16.99
N GLN A 215 -2.53 -3.99 16.16
CA GLN A 215 -1.23 -3.43 16.54
C GLN A 215 -1.10 -1.93 16.21
N GLY A 216 -2.04 -1.38 15.45
CA GLY A 216 -1.97 -0.04 14.87
C GLY A 216 -2.93 0.98 15.48
N THR A 217 -3.69 0.61 16.51
CA THR A 217 -4.58 1.51 17.28
C THR A 217 -4.34 1.34 18.78
N GLU A 218 -4.71 2.33 19.58
CA GLU A 218 -4.57 2.27 21.05
C GLU A 218 -5.71 1.50 21.72
N THR A 219 -6.91 1.56 21.13
CA THR A 219 -8.14 0.99 21.69
C THR A 219 -8.54 -0.33 21.08
N TYR A 220 -7.90 -0.75 19.98
CA TYR A 220 -8.22 -1.98 19.25
C TYR A 220 -9.65 -1.99 18.66
N THR A 221 -10.20 -0.82 18.34
CA THR A 221 -11.57 -0.68 17.81
C THR A 221 -11.60 -0.07 16.41
N LEU A 222 -12.66 -0.36 15.64
CA LEU A 222 -12.83 0.20 14.29
C LEU A 222 -13.06 1.72 14.30
N SER A 223 -13.72 2.26 15.33
CA SER A 223 -14.07 3.68 15.42
C SER A 223 -12.85 4.59 15.56
N GLU A 224 -11.78 4.13 16.24
CA GLU A 224 -10.52 4.87 16.32
C GLU A 224 -9.89 5.01 14.94
N LEU A 225 -9.74 3.89 14.22
CA LEU A 225 -9.21 3.89 12.85
C LEU A 225 -10.10 4.73 11.92
N ALA A 226 -11.42 4.54 11.99
CA ALA A 226 -12.39 5.28 11.17
C ALA A 226 -12.28 6.80 11.37
N SER A 227 -12.15 7.26 12.62
CA SER A 227 -12.03 8.68 12.94
C SER A 227 -10.81 9.32 12.28
N GLY A 228 -9.68 8.61 12.25
CA GLY A 228 -8.46 9.05 11.56
C GLY A 228 -8.56 9.01 10.02
N LEU A 229 -9.23 7.98 9.48
CA LEU A 229 -9.38 7.77 8.04
C LEU A 229 -10.17 8.87 7.34
N GLU A 230 -11.10 9.55 8.03
CA GLU A 230 -11.93 10.62 7.43
C GLU A 230 -11.08 11.76 6.84
N GLU A 231 -9.98 12.09 7.50
CA GLU A 231 -9.09 13.18 7.10
C GLU A 231 -7.80 12.72 6.44
N SER A 232 -7.48 11.43 6.50
CA SER A 232 -6.26 10.86 5.91
C SER A 232 -6.32 10.77 4.39
N ASP A 233 -5.27 11.23 3.72
CA ASP A 233 -5.04 11.06 2.28
C ASP A 233 -3.87 10.10 1.97
N VAL A 234 -3.30 9.50 3.01
CA VAL A 234 -2.40 8.34 2.93
C VAL A 234 -2.99 7.21 3.76
N TRP A 235 -2.96 5.99 3.23
CA TRP A 235 -3.27 4.77 4.00
C TRP A 235 -2.00 3.97 4.22
N TYR A 236 -1.82 3.49 5.44
CA TYR A 236 -0.68 2.69 5.86
C TYR A 236 -1.16 1.27 6.15
N PHE A 237 -0.37 0.26 5.76
CA PHE A 237 -0.59 -1.15 6.07
C PHE A 237 0.76 -1.81 6.37
N TRP A 238 0.85 -2.50 7.51
CA TRP A 238 2.03 -3.24 7.96
C TRP A 238 1.60 -4.62 8.45
N TRP A 239 2.36 -5.67 8.11
CA TRP A 239 2.10 -7.04 8.55
C TRP A 239 3.31 -7.58 9.31
N ASP A 240 3.12 -8.08 10.54
CA ASP A 240 4.17 -8.78 11.33
C ASP A 240 4.39 -10.22 10.86
#